data_AF-A0A955BR14-F1
#
_entry.id   AF-A0A955BR14-F1
#
_cell.length_a   1.000
_cell.length_b   1.000
_cell.length_c   1.000
_cell.angle_alpha   90.00
_cell.angle_beta   90.00
_cell.angle_gamma   90.00
#
_symmetry.space_group_name_H-M   'P 1'
#
loop_
_entity.id
_entity.type
_entity.pdbx_description
1 polymer ?
#
loop_
_entity_poly.entity_id
_entity_poly.type
_entity_poly.pdbx_seq_one_letter_code
_entity_poly.pdbx_strand_id
1 'polypeptide(L)' 'FALGIEALERFVRREPLRRVHECVFGVLALESEPVDPRL' A
#
# COMPACT_ATOMS: atom_id res chain seq x y z
N PHE A 1 -0.98 1.44 -8.10
CA PHE A 1 -2.29 0.81 -7.82
C PHE A 1 -2.21 -0.62 -7.26
N ALA A 2 -1.31 -1.49 -7.76
CA ALA A 2 -1.23 -2.90 -7.34
C ALA A 2 -1.09 -3.15 -5.82
N LEU A 3 -0.26 -2.38 -5.11
CA LEU A 3 -0.06 -2.56 -3.66
C LEU A 3 -1.34 -2.35 -2.83
N GLY A 4 -2.21 -1.43 -3.24
CA GLY A 4 -3.47 -1.18 -2.52
C GLY A 4 -4.44 -2.35 -2.62
N ILE A 5 -4.58 -2.92 -3.82
CA ILE A 5 -5.43 -4.11 -4.03
C ILE A 5 -4.86 -5.33 -3.31
N GLU A 6 -3.55 -5.55 -3.38
CA GLU A 6 -2.89 -6.64 -2.65
C GLU A 6 -3.10 -6.53 -1.13
N ALA A 7 -3.02 -5.32 -0.56
CA ALA A 7 -3.29 -5.09 0.86
C ALA A 7 -4.73 -5.51 1.25
N LEU A 8 -5.71 -5.15 0.42
CA LEU A 8 -7.12 -5.52 0.63
C LEU A 8 -7.33 -7.03 0.50
N GLU A 9 -6.74 -7.68 -0.51
CA GLU A 9 -6.82 -9.13 -0.66
C GLU A 9 -6.25 -9.87 0.54
N ARG A 10 -5.06 -9.47 1.01
CA ARG A 10 -4.42 -10.06 2.21
C ARG A 10 -5.25 -9.84 3.47
N PHE A 11 -5.87 -8.67 3.60
CA PHE A 11 -6.78 -8.38 4.72
C PHE A 11 -8.01 -9.28 4.69
N VAL A 12 -8.67 -9.43 3.53
CA VAL A 12 -9.84 -10.30 3.36
C VAL A 12 -9.49 -11.77 3.63
N ARG A 13 -8.30 -12.21 3.23
CA ARG A 13 -7.75 -13.55 3.53
C ARG A 13 -7.30 -13.75 4.98
N ARG A 14 -7.42 -12.72 5.84
CA ARG A 14 -6.98 -12.73 7.25
C ARG A 14 -5.50 -13.09 7.43
N GLU A 15 -4.66 -12.64 6.51
CA GLU A 15 -3.22 -12.80 6.66
C GLU A 15 -2.67 -11.99 7.86
N PRO A 16 -1.49 -12.35 8.41
CA PRO A 16 -0.89 -11.60 9.50
C PRO A 16 -0.76 -10.12 9.16
N LEU A 17 -1.08 -9.26 10.12
CA LEU A 17 -1.16 -7.81 9.92
C LEU A 17 0.12 -7.20 9.33
N ARG A 18 1.30 -7.77 9.63
CA ARG A 18 2.59 -7.37 9.04
C ARG A 18 2.60 -7.45 7.50
N ARG A 19 1.92 -8.45 6.92
CA ARG A 19 1.86 -8.68 5.47
C ARG A 19 0.92 -7.71 4.76
N VAL A 20 -0.13 -7.28 5.46
CA VAL A 20 -1.03 -6.20 4.99
C VAL A 20 -0.28 -4.87 5.05
N HIS A 21 0.36 -4.57 6.18
CA HIS A 21 1.09 -3.31 6.36
C HIS A 21 2.32 -3.16 5.48
N GLU A 22 2.97 -4.25 5.08
CA GLU A 22 4.03 -4.23 4.07
C GLU A 22 3.57 -3.50 2.78
N CYS A 23 2.37 -3.84 2.29
CA CYS A 23 1.79 -3.22 1.09
C CYS A 23 1.34 -1.78 1.36
N VAL A 24 0.71 -1.51 2.51
CA VAL A 24 0.23 -0.16 2.87
C VAL A 24 1.40 0.82 3.02
N PHE A 25 2.47 0.44 3.71
CA PHE A 25 3.64 1.28 3.86
C PHE A 25 4.43 1.41 2.56
N GLY A 26 4.37 0.41 1.67
CA GLY A 26 4.88 0.54 0.31
C GLY A 26 4.18 1.67 -0.47
N VAL A 27 2.86 1.82 -0.33
CA VAL A 27 2.14 2.97 -0.93
C VAL A 27 2.61 4.28 -0.31
N LEU A 28 2.67 4.37 1.02
CA LEU A 28 3.13 5.59 1.70
C LEU A 28 4.56 6.01 1.28
N ALA A 29 5.44 5.02 1.08
CA ALA A 29 6.79 5.27 0.60
C ALA A 29 6.80 5.85 -0.83
N LEU A 30 5.94 5.37 -1.73
CA LEU A 30 5.82 5.90 -3.08
C LEU A 30 5.25 7.33 -3.10
N GLU A 31 4.28 7.62 -2.23
CA GLU A 31 3.72 8.97 -2.07
C GLU A 31 4.70 9.98 -1.46
N SER A 32 5.86 9.51 -0.95
CA SER A 32 6.90 10.39 -0.42
C SER A 32 7.81 10.94 -1.50
N GLU A 33 7.78 10.38 -2.72
CA GLU A 33 8.51 10.92 -3.86
C GLU A 33 7.83 12.22 -4.33
N PRO A 34 8.59 13.31 -4.53
CA PRO A 34 8.02 14.58 -4.95
C PRO A 34 7.43 14.48 -6.36
N VAL A 35 6.18 14.93 -6.50
CA VAL A 35 5.48 15.09 -7.77
C VAL A 35 5.09 16.56 -7.96
N ASP A 36 4.81 16.98 -9.21
CA ASP A 36 4.25 18.32 -9.42
C ASP A 36 2.92 18.42 -8.66
N PRO A 37 2.77 19.35 -7.70
CA PRO A 37 1.57 19.44 -6.85
C PRO A 37 0.30 19.86 -7.60
N ARG A 38 0.40 20.14 -8.91
CA ARG A 38 -0.74 20.51 -9.78
C ARG A 38 -1.22 19.36 -10.66
N LEU A 39 -0.54 18.21 -10.64
CA LEU A 39 -1.03 16.95 -11.19
C LEU A 39 -1.92 16.25 -10.16
#